data_AF-A0A2R6PY66-F1
#
_entry.id   AF-A0A2R6PY66-F1
#
_cell.length_a   1.000
_cell.length_b   1.000
_cell.length_c   1.000
_cell.angle_alpha   90.00
_cell.angle_beta   90.00
_cell.angle_gamma   90.00
#
_symmetry.space_group_name_H-M   'P 1'
#
loop_
_entity.id
_entity.type
_entity.pdbx_description
1 polymer ?
#
loop_
_entity_poly.entity_id
_entity_poly.type
_entity_poly.pdbx_seq_one_letter_code
_entity_poly.pdbx_strand_id
1 'polypeptide(L)'
;MTAEATNELIRQVPEWNLENEGSTMKLSRSWKVKTFLKGLEFFEAVANVAEAEGHHPDLHLVGWNNVKIDIWTHAIGGLTENDFILAAKIDGLNVHHLLSRKVAK
;
A
#
# COMPACT_ATOMS: atom_id res chain seq x y z
N MET A 1 15.77 -7.27 -5.02
CA MET A 1 15.73 -8.63 -4.43
C MET A 1 15.63 -9.70 -5.53
N THR A 2 15.84 -10.99 -5.22
CA THR A 2 15.66 -12.09 -6.19
C THR A 2 14.18 -12.42 -6.39
N ALA A 3 13.83 -13.09 -7.49
CA ALA A 3 12.45 -13.47 -7.77
C ALA A 3 11.89 -14.46 -6.72
N GLU A 4 12.74 -15.35 -6.21
CA GLU A 4 12.40 -16.31 -5.16
C GLU A 4 12.03 -15.59 -3.86
N ALA A 5 12.85 -14.63 -3.42
CA ALA A 5 12.58 -13.85 -2.22
C ALA A 5 11.28 -13.04 -2.35
N THR A 6 11.03 -12.42 -3.50
CA THR A 6 9.76 -11.72 -3.77
C THR A 6 8.56 -12.66 -3.63
N ASN A 7 8.66 -13.87 -4.20
CA ASN A 7 7.58 -14.86 -4.18
C ASN A 7 7.28 -15.44 -2.80
N GLU A 8 8.26 -15.41 -1.89
CA GLU A 8 8.07 -15.78 -0.49
C GLU A 8 7.43 -14.63 0.30
N LEU A 9 7.97 -13.42 0.17
CA LEU A 9 7.51 -12.26 0.95
C LEU A 9 6.10 -11.81 0.57
N ILE A 10 5.72 -11.88 -0.71
CA ILE A 10 4.37 -11.50 -1.15
C ILE A 10 3.26 -12.31 -0.46
N ARG A 11 3.56 -13.55 -0.02
CA ARG A 11 2.61 -14.40 0.70
C ARG A 11 2.30 -13.88 2.11
N GLN A 12 3.17 -13.04 2.67
CA GLN A 12 2.97 -12.43 3.99
C GLN A 12 2.05 -11.20 3.92
N VAL A 13 1.83 -10.66 2.73
CA VAL A 13 0.98 -9.49 2.46
C VAL A 13 -0.04 -9.82 1.36
N PRO A 14 -0.94 -10.80 1.60
CA PRO A 14 -1.72 -11.46 0.54
C PRO A 14 -2.72 -10.54 -0.18
N GLU A 15 -2.98 -9.36 0.37
CA GLU A 15 -3.89 -8.37 -0.21
C GLU A 15 -3.18 -7.36 -1.13
N TRP A 16 -1.84 -7.41 -1.17
CA TRP A 16 -1.01 -6.58 -2.04
C TRP A 16 -0.70 -7.32 -3.34
N ASN A 17 -0.59 -6.56 -4.43
CA ASN A 17 -0.27 -7.08 -5.75
C ASN A 17 1.12 -6.63 -6.16
N LEU A 18 1.81 -7.47 -6.92
CA LEU A 18 3.02 -7.08 -7.64
C LEU A 18 2.61 -6.44 -8.97
N GLU A 19 2.92 -5.16 -9.15
CA GLU A 19 2.64 -4.41 -10.37
C GLU A 19 3.96 -3.94 -11.01
N ASN A 20 4.03 -4.01 -12.34
CA ASN A 20 5.12 -3.45 -13.11
C ASN A 20 4.70 -2.09 -13.68
N GLU A 21 5.43 -1.04 -13.33
CA GLU A 21 5.35 0.26 -14.00
C GLU A 21 6.66 0.51 -14.76
N GLY A 22 6.61 0.35 -16.08
CA GLY A 22 7.81 0.34 -16.92
C GLY A 22 8.74 -0.81 -16.52
N SER A 23 9.95 -0.47 -16.06
CA SER A 23 10.94 -1.44 -15.55
C SER A 23 10.95 -1.58 -14.03
N THR A 24 10.04 -0.89 -13.32
CA THR A 24 10.01 -0.86 -11.85
C THR A 24 8.91 -1.77 -11.34
N MET A 25 9.27 -2.76 -10.54
CA MET A 25 8.33 -3.60 -9.79
C MET A 25 7.93 -2.90 -8.49
N LYS A 26 6.64 -2.88 -8.17
CA LYS A 26 6.06 -2.25 -6.98
C LYS A 26 5.06 -3.17 -6.29
N LEU A 27 4.83 -2.94 -5.00
CA LEU A 27 3.66 -3.44 -4.30
C LEU A 27 2.52 -2.44 -4.44
N SER A 28 1.33 -2.90 -4.79
CA SER A 28 0.14 -2.06 -4.99
C SER A 28 -1.07 -2.64 -4.26
N ARG A 29 -1.79 -1.79 -3.54
CA ARG A 29 -3.09 -2.12 -2.96
C ARG A 29 -4.04 -0.93 -3.03
N SER A 30 -5.32 -1.21 -3.26
CA SER A 30 -6.37 -0.19 -3.35
C SER A 30 -7.52 -0.47 -2.40
N TRP A 31 -8.11 0.60 -1.88
CA TRP A 31 -9.31 0.58 -1.05
C TRP A 31 -10.31 1.64 -1.52
N LYS A 32 -11.59 1.38 -1.25
CA LYS A 32 -12.65 2.38 -1.42
C LYS A 32 -13.07 2.95 -0.07
N VAL A 33 -12.88 4.25 0.14
CA VAL A 33 -13.29 4.95 1.35
C VAL A 33 -14.71 5.50 1.26
N LYS A 34 -15.30 5.88 2.40
CA LYS A 34 -16.68 6.40 2.45
C LYS A 34 -16.82 7.79 1.83
N THR A 35 -15.84 8.65 2.04
CA THR A 35 -15.84 10.07 1.61
C THR A 35 -14.42 10.54 1.34
N PHE A 36 -14.29 11.68 0.68
CA PHE A 36 -13.00 12.33 0.43
C PHE A 36 -12.20 12.56 1.73
N LEU A 37 -12.85 13.08 2.78
CA LEU A 37 -12.22 13.29 4.09
C LEU A 37 -11.72 11.98 4.71
N LYS A 38 -12.47 10.87 4.55
CA LYS A 38 -12.02 9.55 5.02
C LYS A 38 -10.83 9.02 4.22
N GLY A 39 -10.64 9.48 2.98
CA GLY A 39 -9.42 9.24 2.22
C GLY A 39 -8.21 9.95 2.81
N LEU A 40 -8.38 11.20 3.24
CA LEU A 40 -7.31 11.95 3.91
C LEU A 40 -6.96 11.35 5.29
N GLU A 41 -7.96 10.98 6.09
CA GLU A 41 -7.75 10.28 7.38
C GLU A 41 -7.03 8.94 7.18
N PHE A 42 -7.34 8.21 6.10
CA PHE A 42 -6.65 6.96 5.76
C PHE A 42 -5.18 7.23 5.45
N PHE A 43 -4.87 8.27 4.67
CA PHE A 43 -3.49 8.64 4.36
C PHE A 43 -2.71 9.12 5.57
N GLU A 44 -3.33 9.86 6.48
CA GLU A 44 -2.68 10.25 7.73
C GLU A 44 -2.25 9.03 8.55
N ALA A 45 -3.11 8.01 8.66
CA ALA A 45 -2.78 6.77 9.35
C ALA A 45 -1.60 6.04 8.70
N VAL A 46 -1.57 5.98 7.36
CA VAL A 46 -0.46 5.38 6.60
C VAL A 46 0.82 6.19 6.73
N ALA A 47 0.73 7.52 6.66
CA ALA A 47 1.87 8.44 6.76
C ALA A 47 2.58 8.31 8.12
N ASN A 48 1.83 8.15 9.20
CA ASN A 48 2.40 7.92 10.53
C ASN A 48 3.23 6.61 10.60
N VAL A 49 2.78 5.55 9.91
CA VAL A 49 3.54 4.29 9.81
C VAL A 49 4.77 4.49 8.93
N ALA A 50 4.59 5.07 7.74
CA ALA A 50 5.67 5.34 6.81
C ALA A 50 6.80 6.14 7.44
N GLU A 51 6.46 7.15 8.24
CA GLU A 51 7.45 8.00 8.90
C GLU A 51 8.15 7.31 10.08
N ALA A 52 7.45 6.46 10.82
CA ALA A 52 8.07 5.61 11.83
C ALA A 52 9.08 4.60 11.21
N GLU A 53 8.81 4.13 9.99
CA GLU A 53 9.70 3.23 9.25
C GLU A 53 10.82 3.96 8.49
N GLY A 54 10.71 5.28 8.29
CA GLY A 54 11.58 6.03 7.41
C GLY A 54 11.50 5.54 5.95
N HIS A 55 10.35 5.01 5.54
CA HIS A 55 10.11 4.50 4.20
C HIS A 55 8.76 4.96 3.69
N HIS A 56 8.77 5.75 2.62
CA HIS A 56 7.59 6.51 2.18
C HIS A 56 6.99 5.87 0.93
N PRO A 57 5.70 5.48 0.99
CA PRO A 57 5.01 4.97 -0.18
C PRO A 57 4.37 6.12 -0.97
N ASP A 58 4.02 5.86 -2.22
CA ASP A 58 3.20 6.78 -3.02
C ASP A 58 1.73 6.62 -2.61
N LEU A 59 1.07 7.76 -2.37
CA LEU A 59 -0.33 7.83 -1.94
C LEU A 59 -1.19 8.47 -3.03
N HIS A 60 -2.18 7.73 -3.56
CA HIS A 60 -3.03 8.20 -4.65
C HIS A 60 -4.51 8.24 -4.24
N LEU A 61 -5.14 9.40 -4.29
CA LEU A 61 -6.58 9.55 -4.12
C LEU A 61 -7.23 9.86 -5.47
N VAL A 62 -7.81 8.83 -6.08
CA VAL A 62 -8.40 8.90 -7.42
C VAL A 62 -9.92 8.87 -7.31
N GLY A 63 -10.60 9.72 -8.11
CA GLY A 63 -12.06 9.71 -8.18
C GLY A 63 -12.72 9.86 -6.80
N TRP A 64 -12.19 10.77 -5.97
CA TRP A 64 -12.66 11.17 -4.62
C TRP A 64 -12.73 10.09 -3.53
N ASN A 65 -12.73 8.79 -3.84
CA ASN A 65 -12.80 7.72 -2.83
C ASN A 65 -11.97 6.48 -3.09
N ASN A 66 -11.20 6.42 -4.17
CA ASN A 66 -10.30 5.30 -4.40
C ASN A 66 -8.91 5.68 -3.89
N VAL A 67 -8.54 5.15 -2.73
CA VAL A 67 -7.17 5.27 -2.22
C VAL A 67 -6.35 4.10 -2.75
N LYS A 68 -5.21 4.39 -3.36
CA LYS A 68 -4.20 3.40 -3.78
C LYS A 68 -2.88 3.75 -3.08
N ILE A 69 -2.18 2.73 -2.64
CA ILE A 69 -0.81 2.83 -2.14
C ILE A 69 0.09 2.02 -3.05
N ASP A 70 1.15 2.65 -3.54
CA ASP A 70 2.24 1.98 -4.26
C ASP A 70 3.52 2.06 -3.43
N ILE A 71 4.21 0.93 -3.24
CA ILE A 71 5.43 0.83 -2.42
C ILE A 71 6.55 0.24 -3.25
N TRP A 72 7.67 0.95 -3.31
CA TRP A 72 8.95 0.45 -3.79
C TRP A 72 10.09 1.32 -3.27
N THR A 73 11.31 0.80 -3.37
CA THR A 73 12.51 1.55 -2.98
C THR A 73 13.03 2.36 -4.17
N HIS A 74 12.74 3.67 -4.19
CA HIS A 74 13.13 4.58 -5.27
C HIS A 74 14.64 4.55 -5.58
N ALA A 75 15.49 4.49 -4.56
CA ALA A 75 16.94 4.56 -4.69
C ALA A 75 17.53 3.43 -5.57
N ILE A 76 16.84 2.28 -5.66
CA ILE A 76 17.26 1.14 -6.48
C ILE A 76 16.31 0.84 -7.64
N GLY A 77 15.22 1.61 -7.79
CA GLY A 77 14.22 1.39 -8.83
C GLY A 77 13.53 0.03 -8.74
N GLY A 78 13.27 -0.48 -7.53
CA GLY A 78 12.62 -1.78 -7.35
C GLY A 78 12.41 -2.17 -5.89
N LEU A 79 12.08 -3.44 -5.67
CA LEU A 79 11.70 -3.96 -4.37
C LEU A 79 12.88 -4.35 -3.47
N THR A 80 12.76 -3.99 -2.19
CA THR A 80 13.55 -4.43 -1.03
C THR A 80 12.63 -5.02 0.04
N GLU A 81 13.20 -5.66 1.06
CA GLU A 81 12.43 -6.23 2.17
C GLU A 81 11.62 -5.17 2.93
N ASN A 82 12.14 -3.93 3.02
CA ASN A 82 11.45 -2.82 3.68
C ASN A 82 10.11 -2.49 3.03
N ASP A 83 9.96 -2.71 1.72
CA ASP A 83 8.68 -2.51 1.03
C ASP A 83 7.59 -3.46 1.59
N PHE A 84 7.96 -4.71 1.86
CA PHE A 84 7.07 -5.73 2.41
C PHE A 84 6.80 -5.51 3.91
N ILE A 85 7.80 -5.05 4.65
CA ILE A 85 7.64 -4.68 6.07
C ILE A 85 6.64 -3.53 6.20
N LEU A 86 6.78 -2.49 5.38
CA LEU A 86 5.85 -1.36 5.38
C LEU A 86 4.44 -1.80 4.97
N ALA A 87 4.30 -2.61 3.92
CA ALA A 87 3.02 -3.18 3.50
C ALA A 87 2.33 -3.96 4.64
N ALA A 88 3.07 -4.81 5.35
CA ALA A 88 2.54 -5.59 6.47
C ALA A 88 2.12 -4.70 7.65
N LYS A 89 2.85 -3.61 7.93
CA LYS A 89 2.49 -2.63 8.97
C LYS A 89 1.24 -1.85 8.60
N ILE A 90 1.08 -1.47 7.33
CA ILE A 90 -0.14 -0.84 6.82
C ILE A 90 -1.34 -1.79 6.95
N ASP A 91 -1.16 -3.09 6.67
CA ASP A 91 -2.22 -4.10 6.84
C ASP A 91 -2.69 -4.23 8.31
N GLY A 92 -1.82 -3.93 9.27
CA GLY A 92 -2.14 -3.90 10.70
C GLY A 92 -2.99 -2.70 11.15
N LEU A 93 -3.19 -1.68 10.30
CA LEU A 93 -3.98 -0.50 10.66
C LEU A 93 -5.49 -0.81 10.72
N ASN A 94 -6.15 -0.37 11.79
CA ASN A 94 -7.60 -0.47 11.90
C ASN A 94 -8.32 0.65 11.10
N VAL A 95 -8.41 0.44 9.79
CA VAL A 95 -9.02 1.40 8.85
C VAL A 95 -10.46 1.07 8.48
N HIS A 96 -11.03 -0.02 8.99
CA HIS A 96 -12.37 -0.50 8.58
C HIS A 96 -13.48 0.55 8.71
N HIS A 97 -13.37 1.43 9.71
CA HIS A 97 -14.33 2.51 9.93
C HIS A 97 -14.26 3.63 8.86
N LEU A 98 -13.16 3.71 8.10
CA LEU A 98 -12.95 4.64 6.99
C LEU A 98 -13.46 4.09 5.65
N LEU A 99 -13.53 2.76 5.53
CA LEU A 99 -13.83 2.06 4.29
C LEU A 99 -15.32 2.04 3.96
N SER A 100 -15.64 2.18 2.68
CA SER A 100 -16.99 1.90 2.17
C SER A 100 -17.32 0.43 2.36
N ARG A 101 -18.59 0.11 2.67
CA ARG A 101 -19.04 -1.29 2.69
C ARG A 101 -18.96 -1.82 1.27
N LYS A 102 -18.43 -3.03 1.08
CA LYS A 102 -18.65 -3.76 -0.17
C LYS A 102 -20.17 -3.89 -0.33
N VAL A 103 -20.75 -3.24 -1.34
CA VAL A 103 -22.10 -3.60 -1.77
C VAL A 103 -21.94 -5.00 -2.33
N ALA A 104 -22.49 -6.00 -1.63
CA ALA A 104 -22.61 -7.34 -2.19
C ALA A 104 -23.38 -7.19 -3.52
N LYS A 105 -22.76 -7.59 -4.62
CA LYS A 105 -23.46 -7.75 -5.89
C LYS A 105 -24.43 -8.91 -5.79
#